data_AF-A0A970WMF0-F1
#
_entry.id   AF-A0A970WMF0-F1
#
_cell.length_a   1.000
_cell.length_b   1.000
_cell.length_c   1.000
_cell.angle_alpha   90.00
_cell.angle_beta   90.00
_cell.angle_gamma   90.00
#
_symmetry.space_group_name_H-M   'P 1'
#
loop_
_entity.id
_entity.type
_entity.pdbx_description
1 polymer ?
#
loop_
_entity_poly.entity_id
_entity_poly.type
_entity_poly.pdbx_seq_one_letter_code
_entity_poly.pdbx_strand_id
1 'polypeptide(L)'
;MQANDLCPSPHLECADLNGQDVTVTIRDVDFHEVGEEKATKGVVYFQEYKRAMVLNRTNLKRIIAIYGNDTDEWAGKRITLYPSEADFGGRTVPCIRVREKAPK
;
A
#
# COMPACT_ATOMS: atom_id res chain seq x y z
N MET A 1 0.55 22.89 5.80
CA MET A 1 1.88 22.26 5.77
C MET A 1 1.92 21.29 6.92
N GLN A 2 1.95 19.98 6.65
CA GLN A 2 2.09 18.97 7.69
C GLN A 2 3.58 18.68 7.91
N ALA A 3 3.97 18.25 9.11
CA ALA A 3 5.37 17.94 9.40
C ALA A 3 5.93 16.84 8.46
N ASN A 4 5.10 15.93 7.95
CA ASN A 4 5.49 14.93 6.97
C ASN A 4 5.85 15.50 5.58
N ASP A 5 5.37 16.69 5.22
CA ASP A 5 5.75 17.34 3.95
C ASP A 5 7.23 17.80 3.95
N LEU A 6 7.86 17.89 5.12
CA LEU A 6 9.25 18.35 5.29
C LEU A 6 10.28 17.24 5.00
N CYS A 7 9.86 15.97 5.03
CA CYS A 7 10.66 14.81 4.65
C CYS A 7 9.81 13.89 3.74
N PRO A 8 9.74 14.16 2.43
CA PRO A 8 8.89 13.39 1.53
C PRO A 8 9.39 11.94 1.43
N SER A 9 8.59 11.02 1.98
CA SER A 9 8.79 9.59 1.78
C SER A 9 8.43 9.22 0.34
N PRO A 10 9.24 8.39 -0.35
CA PRO A 10 8.94 7.96 -1.72
C PRO A 10 7.70 7.06 -1.80
N HIS A 11 7.22 6.57 -0.66
CA HIS A 11 6.09 5.65 -0.56
C HIS A 11 4.83 6.30 0.00
N LEU A 12 3.68 5.69 -0.27
CA LEU A 12 2.39 6.09 0.28
C LEU A 12 2.31 5.80 1.78
N GLU A 13 1.87 6.77 2.57
CA GLU A 13 1.79 6.69 4.02
C GLU A 13 0.36 6.80 4.54
N CYS A 14 0.16 6.36 5.79
CA CYS A 14 -1.15 6.42 6.46
C CYS A 14 -1.73 7.85 6.48
N ALA A 15 -0.87 8.86 6.60
CA ALA A 15 -1.25 10.27 6.56
C ALA A 15 -1.92 10.68 5.23
N ASP A 16 -1.55 10.04 4.11
CA ASP A 16 -2.11 10.36 2.79
C ASP A 16 -3.59 9.98 2.65
N LEU A 17 -4.05 9.03 3.46
CA LEU A 17 -5.44 8.58 3.49
C LEU A 17 -6.35 9.52 4.30
N ASN A 18 -5.79 10.50 5.01
CA ASN A 18 -6.54 11.44 5.87
C ASN A 18 -7.55 10.77 6.82
N GLY A 19 -7.26 9.56 7.31
CA GLY A 19 -8.18 8.84 8.20
C GLY A 19 -9.36 8.14 7.49
N GLN A 20 -9.40 8.14 6.15
CA GLN A 20 -10.55 7.66 5.38
C GLN A 20 -10.25 6.39 4.57
N ASP A 21 -11.30 5.64 4.28
CA ASP A 21 -11.26 4.55 3.30
C ASP A 21 -11.18 5.16 1.90
N VAL A 22 -10.09 4.89 1.17
CA VAL A 22 -9.86 5.40 -0.18
C VAL A 22 -9.83 4.24 -1.16
N THR A 23 -10.71 4.27 -2.14
CA THR A 23 -10.67 3.32 -3.26
C THR A 23 -9.67 3.81 -4.30
N VAL A 24 -8.73 2.93 -4.65
CA VAL A 24 -7.67 3.18 -5.63
C VAL A 24 -7.66 2.09 -6.69
N THR A 25 -7.16 2.43 -7.87
CA THR A 25 -7.02 1.54 -9.01
C THR A 25 -5.56 1.14 -9.14
N ILE A 26 -5.29 -0.17 -9.11
CA ILE A 26 -3.95 -0.73 -9.32
C ILE A 26 -3.56 -0.43 -10.76
N ARG A 27 -2.46 0.32 -10.92
CA ARG A 27 -1.88 0.62 -12.22
C ARG A 27 -0.87 -0.45 -12.62
N ASP A 28 0.02 -0.78 -11.69
CA ASP A 28 1.15 -1.67 -11.95
C ASP A 28 1.73 -2.23 -10.63
N VAL A 29 2.45 -3.34 -10.72
CA VAL A 29 3.13 -3.98 -9.60
C VAL A 29 4.58 -4.22 -9.98
N ASP A 30 5.51 -3.73 -9.16
CA ASP A 30 6.94 -3.86 -9.41
C ASP A 30 7.66 -4.28 -8.12
N PHE A 31 8.95 -4.58 -8.21
CA PHE A 31 9.81 -4.79 -7.07
C PHE A 31 10.77 -3.61 -6.94
N HIS A 32 10.90 -3.07 -5.73
CA HIS A 32 11.88 -2.05 -5.43
C HIS A 32 12.76 -2.50 -4.26
N GLU A 33 14.04 -2.12 -4.31
CA GLU A 33 14.95 -2.25 -3.18
C GLU A 33 14.58 -1.18 -2.15
N VAL A 34 14.14 -1.59 -0.96
CA VAL A 34 13.69 -0.68 0.10
C VAL A 34 14.59 -0.83 1.33
N GLY A 35 15.19 0.27 1.77
CA GLY A 35 16.06 0.35 2.96
C GLY A 35 17.55 0.21 2.66
N GLU A 36 18.40 0.38 3.67
CA GLU A 36 19.87 0.29 3.55
C GLU A 36 20.36 -1.12 3.18
N GLU A 37 19.63 -2.15 3.60
CA GLU A 37 19.94 -3.56 3.28
C GLU A 37 19.48 -3.99 1.88
N LYS A 38 18.92 -3.07 1.07
CA LYS A 38 18.41 -3.35 -0.29
C LYS A 38 17.46 -4.55 -0.35
N ALA A 39 16.63 -4.72 0.67
CA ALA A 39 15.65 -5.80 0.65
C ALA A 39 14.65 -5.55 -0.49
N THR A 40 14.58 -6.48 -1.44
CA THR A 40 13.59 -6.46 -2.52
C THR A 40 12.19 -6.59 -1.94
N LYS A 41 11.39 -5.54 -2.04
CA LYS A 41 9.98 -5.51 -1.63
C LYS A 41 9.09 -5.24 -2.84
N GLY A 42 7.96 -5.93 -2.89
CA GLY A 42 6.92 -5.61 -3.86
C GLY A 42 6.35 -4.22 -3.57
N VAL A 43 6.12 -3.44 -4.62
CA VAL A 43 5.47 -2.14 -4.58
C VAL A 43 4.32 -2.13 -5.58
N VAL A 44 3.23 -1.46 -5.21
CA VAL A 44 2.05 -1.29 -6.07
C VAL A 44 1.87 0.17 -6.39
N TYR A 45 1.76 0.46 -7.68
CA TYR A 45 1.42 1.77 -8.19
C TYR A 45 -0.10 1.90 -8.35
N PHE A 46 -0.61 3.08 -8.01
CA PHE A 46 -2.02 3.41 -8.17
C PHE A 46 -2.20 4.50 -9.23
N GLN A 47 -3.39 4.61 -9.81
CA GLN A 47 -3.69 5.69 -10.76
C GLN A 47 -3.93 7.03 -10.03
N GLU A 48 -4.50 6.97 -8.82
CA GLU A 48 -4.91 8.11 -8.01
C GLU A 48 -3.74 8.75 -7.26
N TYR A 49 -2.64 8.00 -7.07
CA TYR A 49 -1.46 8.45 -6.35
C TYR A 49 -0.21 8.39 -7.23
N LYS A 50 0.63 9.42 -7.14
CA LYS A 50 1.94 9.43 -7.82
C LYS A 50 2.97 8.52 -7.13
N ARG A 51 2.77 8.22 -5.85
CA ARG A 51 3.66 7.38 -5.02
C ARG A 51 3.16 5.95 -4.99
N ALA A 52 4.09 5.01 -4.92
CA ALA A 52 3.79 3.59 -4.77
C ALA A 52 3.57 3.22 -3.30
N MET A 53 2.76 2.20 -3.04
CA MET A 53 2.64 1.60 -1.72
C MET A 53 3.50 0.34 -1.64
N VAL A 54 4.30 0.23 -0.58
CA VAL A 54 5.05 -1.00 -0.29
C VAL A 54 4.08 -2.11 0.15
N LEU A 55 4.14 -3.25 -0.52
CA LEU A 55 3.37 -4.43 -0.16
C LEU A 55 4.00 -5.13 1.04
N ASN A 56 3.29 -5.10 2.17
CA ASN A 56 3.54 -6.03 3.26
C ASN A 56 2.83 -7.37 3.01
N ARG A 57 3.26 -8.43 3.72
CA ARG A 57 2.72 -9.79 3.57
C ARG A 57 1.20 -9.86 3.77
N THR A 58 0.63 -9.05 4.65
CA THR A 58 -0.82 -9.04 4.90
C THR A 58 -1.59 -8.45 3.73
N ASN A 59 -1.14 -7.30 3.20
CA ASN A 59 -1.78 -6.64 2.06
C ASN A 59 -1.68 -7.53 0.83
N LEU A 60 -0.52 -8.16 0.61
CA LEU A 60 -0.34 -9.16 -0.44
C LEU A 60 -1.37 -10.29 -0.34
N LYS A 61 -1.48 -10.93 0.83
CA LYS A 61 -2.47 -12.01 1.07
C LYS A 61 -3.92 -11.56 0.82
N ARG A 62 -4.25 -10.31 1.17
CA ARG A 62 -5.60 -9.78 0.93
C ARG A 62 -5.87 -9.54 -0.55
N ILE A 63 -4.92 -8.99 -1.30
CA ILE A 63 -5.08 -8.80 -2.73
C ILE A 63 -5.19 -10.18 -3.42
N ILE A 64 -4.36 -11.15 -3.02
CA ILE A 64 -4.46 -12.54 -3.51
C ILE A 64 -5.83 -13.14 -3.24
N ALA A 65 -6.41 -12.89 -2.06
CA ALA A 65 -7.75 -13.39 -1.73
C ALA A 65 -8.87 -12.74 -2.57
N ILE A 66 -8.64 -11.52 -3.08
CA ILE A 66 -9.62 -10.77 -3.87
C ILE A 66 -9.50 -11.08 -5.36
N TYR A 67 -8.27 -11.11 -5.89
CA TYR A 67 -7.98 -11.16 -7.33
C TYR A 67 -7.16 -12.37 -7.77
N GLY A 68 -6.77 -13.25 -6.84
CA GLY A 68 -5.91 -14.39 -7.15
C GLY A 68 -4.43 -14.04 -7.10
N ASN A 69 -3.59 -15.06 -7.29
CA ASN A 69 -2.14 -14.96 -7.12
C ASN A 69 -1.40 -14.42 -8.35
N ASP A 70 -2.10 -14.20 -9.46
CA ASP A 70 -1.51 -13.67 -10.69
C ASP A 70 -1.47 -12.14 -10.64
N THR A 71 -0.27 -11.58 -10.49
CA THR A 71 -0.06 -10.12 -10.40
C THR A 71 -0.37 -9.40 -11.70
N ASP A 72 -0.28 -10.09 -12.85
CA ASP A 72 -0.57 -9.49 -14.16
C ASP A 72 -2.06 -9.18 -14.31
N GLU A 73 -2.92 -9.94 -13.61
CA GLU A 73 -4.37 -9.71 -13.58
C GLU A 73 -4.80 -8.57 -12.64
N TRP A 74 -3.87 -8.00 -11.87
CA TRP A 74 -4.20 -6.96 -10.89
C TRP A 74 -4.29 -5.58 -11.54
N ALA A 75 -3.62 -5.37 -12.67
CA ALA A 75 -3.68 -4.10 -13.40
C ALA A 75 -5.13 -3.77 -13.79
N GLY A 76 -5.57 -2.54 -13.49
CA GLY A 76 -6.94 -2.07 -13.72
C GLY A 76 -7.97 -2.52 -12.67
N LYS A 77 -7.59 -3.34 -11.69
CA LYS A 77 -8.46 -3.70 -10.56
C LYS A 77 -8.49 -2.60 -9.51
N ARG A 78 -9.56 -2.53 -8.73
CA ARG A 78 -9.75 -1.52 -7.68
C ARG A 78 -9.65 -2.14 -6.30
N ILE A 79 -8.95 -1.50 -5.38
CA ILE A 79 -8.88 -1.92 -3.98
C ILE A 79 -9.20 -0.75 -3.07
N THR A 80 -9.74 -1.03 -1.89
CA THR A 80 -9.97 0.01 -0.87
C THR A 80 -8.86 -0.04 0.16
N LEU A 81 -8.11 1.04 0.27
CA LEU A 81 -7.10 1.28 1.29
C LEU A 81 -7.75 1.94 2.50
N TYR A 82 -7.32 1.55 3.69
CA TYR A 82 -7.75 2.19 4.94
C TYR A 82 -6.57 2.33 5.91
N PRO A 83 -6.55 3.40 6.72
CA PRO A 83 -5.56 3.59 7.76
C PRO A 83 -5.79 2.62 8.91
N SER A 84 -4.71 2.01 9.41
CA SER A 84 -4.74 1.04 10.51
C SER A 84 -3.44 1.13 11.30
N GLU A 85 -3.37 0.42 12.42
CA GLU A 85 -2.15 0.27 13.20
C GLU A 85 -1.60 -1.15 13.07
N ALA A 86 -0.28 -1.31 13.24
CA ALA A 86 0.39 -2.59 13.30
C ALA A 86 1.54 -2.56 14.31
N ASP A 87 1.76 -3.67 15.02
CA ASP A 87 2.90 -3.80 15.91
C ASP A 87 4.16 -4.16 15.12
N PHE A 88 5.17 -3.30 15.21
CA PHE A 88 6.49 -3.50 14.61
C PHE A 88 7.57 -3.25 15.66
N GLY A 89 8.34 -4.28 16.00
CA GLY A 89 9.43 -4.17 16.98
C GLY A 89 8.96 -3.76 18.39
N GLY A 90 7.76 -4.18 18.81
CA GLY A 90 7.17 -3.83 20.10
C GLY A 90 6.60 -2.41 20.18
N ARG A 91 6.48 -1.71 19.04
CA ARG A 91 5.83 -0.40 18.94
C ARG A 91 4.66 -0.48 17.97
N THR A 92 3.56 0.15 18.33
CA THR A 92 2.41 0.35 17.45
C THR A 92 2.73 1.46 16.46
N VAL A 93 2.74 1.13 15.16
CA VAL A 93 3.03 2.08 14.07
C VAL A 93 1.83 2.21 13.14
N PRO A 94 1.55 3.43 12.63
CA PRO A 94 0.51 3.63 11.64
C PRO A 94 0.89 2.95 10.31
N CYS A 95 -0.08 2.29 9.67
CA CYS A 95 0.12 1.52 8.45
C CYS A 95 -1.11 1.59 7.53
N ILE A 96 -0.91 1.32 6.25
CA ILE A 96 -1.98 1.19 5.27
C ILE A 96 -2.37 -0.29 5.14
N ARG A 97 -3.67 -0.56 5.16
CA ARG A 97 -4.23 -1.89 4.94
C ARG A 97 -5.21 -1.90 3.78
N VAL A 98 -5.25 -3.02 3.06
CA VAL A 98 -6.25 -3.27 2.01
C VAL A 98 -7.49 -3.89 2.65
N ARG A 99 -8.70 -3.44 2.32
CA ARG A 99 -9.96 -4.09 2.74
C ARG A 99 -10.07 -5.47 2.08
N GLU A 100 -10.74 -6.41 2.75
CA GLU A 100 -10.85 -7.81 2.28
C GLU A 100 -11.88 -8.03 1.16
N LYS A 101 -12.67 -7.00 0.85
CA LYS A 101 -13.66 -7.03 -0.22
C LYS A 101 -13.28 -6.03 -1.30
N ALA A 102 -13.42 -6.44 -2.56
CA ALA A 102 -13.35 -5.52 -3.68
C ALA A 102 -14.44 -4.44 -3.55
N PRO A 103 -14.14 -3.18 -3.88
CA PRO A 103 -15.15 -2.13 -3.97
C PRO A 103 -16.18 -2.49 -5.05
N LYS A 104 -17.47 -2.28 -4.72
CA LYS A 104 -18.59 -2.47 -5.65
C LYS A 104 -18.51 -1.51 -6.84
#